data_AF-A0A381QZ48-F1
#
_entry.id   AF-A0A381QZ48-F1
#
_cell.length_a   1.000
_cell.length_b   1.000
_cell.length_c   1.000
_cell.angle_alpha   90.00
_cell.angle_beta   90.00
_cell.angle_gamma   90.00
#
_symmetry.space_group_name_H-M   'P 1'
#
loop_
_entity.id
_entity.type
_entity.pdbx_description
1 polymer ?
#
loop_
_entity_poly.entity_id
_entity_poly.type
_entity_poly.pdbx_seq_one_letter_code
_entity_poly.pdbx_strand_id
1 'polypeptide(L)'
;MENFMDSLGVLIPIFGVLLPAIIVWIVFVYNTRNDKNKYDAIVEVSKNIKDPEEIRDLIESLKDKKTKSSLDLRRSGIVTIFVGIGLFCLGYYGLGSDVIYGVGLLVAFIGVGQMIAGYIYPNQSEEINKAVENFEKK
;
A
#
# COMPACT_ATOMS: atom_id res chain seq x y z
N MET A 1 23.65 -4.88 -39.68
CA MET A 1 23.69 -3.89 -38.58
C MET A 1 22.32 -3.25 -38.36
N GLU A 2 21.56 -2.92 -39.42
CA GLU A 2 20.18 -2.41 -39.31
C GLU A 2 19.23 -3.33 -38.51
N ASN A 3 19.15 -4.62 -38.85
CA ASN A 3 18.26 -5.57 -38.15
C ASN A 3 18.54 -5.70 -36.65
N PHE A 4 19.78 -5.45 -36.21
CA PHE A 4 20.15 -5.52 -34.80
C PHE A 4 19.72 -4.25 -34.05
N MET A 5 19.83 -3.07 -34.67
CA MET A 5 19.35 -1.81 -34.07
C MET A 5 17.83 -1.74 -34.03
N ASP A 6 17.14 -2.26 -35.06
CA ASP A 6 15.67 -2.34 -35.08
C ASP A 6 15.14 -3.27 -33.98
N SER A 7 15.80 -4.42 -33.77
CA SER A 7 15.45 -5.34 -32.69
C SER A 7 15.68 -4.71 -31.30
N LEU A 8 16.77 -3.95 -31.11
CA LEU A 8 17.03 -3.24 -29.87
C LEU A 8 16.04 -2.09 -29.63
N GLY A 9 15.60 -1.40 -30.68
CA GLY A 9 14.60 -0.33 -30.60
C GLY A 9 13.24 -0.79 -30.05
N VAL A 10 12.84 -2.02 -30.35
CA VAL A 10 11.62 -2.65 -29.79
C VAL A 10 11.86 -3.21 -28.39
N LEU A 11 13.07 -3.69 -28.09
CA LEU A 11 13.41 -4.29 -26.80
C LEU A 11 13.39 -3.28 -25.64
N ILE A 12 13.89 -2.06 -25.88
CA ILE A 12 14.01 -1.00 -24.85
C ILE A 12 12.65 -0.64 -24.20
N PRO A 13 11.57 -0.32 -24.95
CA PRO A 13 10.27 -0.02 -24.34
C PRO A 13 9.66 -1.23 -23.65
N ILE A 14 9.88 -2.45 -24.16
CA ILE A 14 9.40 -3.68 -23.52
C ILE A 14 10.02 -3.84 -22.13
N PHE A 15 11.34 -3.70 -22.00
CA PHE A 15 12.01 -3.78 -20.70
C PHE A 15 11.64 -2.63 -19.77
N GLY A 16 11.41 -1.43 -20.31
CA GLY A 16 10.97 -0.27 -19.54
C GLY A 16 9.63 -0.48 -18.81
N VAL A 17 8.69 -1.21 -19.40
CA VAL A 17 7.40 -1.55 -18.77
C VAL A 17 7.50 -2.83 -17.93
N LEU A 18 8.31 -3.80 -18.34
CA LEU A 18 8.42 -5.10 -17.66
C LEU A 18 9.05 -4.99 -16.27
N LEU A 19 10.10 -4.17 -16.12
CA LEU A 19 10.81 -4.02 -14.84
C LEU A 19 9.92 -3.56 -13.68
N PRO A 20 9.15 -2.45 -13.78
CA PRO A 20 8.27 -2.04 -12.68
C PRO A 20 7.17 -3.07 -12.41
N ALA A 21 6.64 -3.75 -13.45
CA ALA A 21 5.64 -4.80 -13.28
C ALA A 21 6.19 -5.99 -12.46
N ILE A 22 7.44 -6.42 -12.73
CA ILE A 22 8.10 -7.49 -11.96
C ILE A 22 8.30 -7.09 -10.50
N ILE A 23 8.69 -5.85 -10.22
CA ILE A 23 8.87 -5.36 -8.84
C ILE A 23 7.55 -5.46 -8.07
N VAL A 24 6.45 -4.97 -8.66
CA VAL A 24 5.11 -5.06 -8.03
C VAL A 24 4.72 -6.52 -7.82
N TRP A 25 4.99 -7.39 -8.79
CA TRP A 25 4.70 -8.82 -8.70
C TRP A 25 5.45 -9.50 -7.54
N ILE A 26 6.74 -9.23 -7.38
CA ILE A 26 7.57 -9.78 -6.30
C ILE A 26 7.01 -9.37 -4.94
N VAL A 27 6.71 -8.07 -4.76
CA VAL A 27 6.14 -7.55 -3.51
C VAL A 27 4.80 -8.22 -3.21
N PHE A 28 3.95 -8.40 -4.23
CA PHE A 28 2.65 -9.05 -4.08
C PHE A 28 2.75 -10.52 -3.67
N VAL A 29 3.65 -11.28 -4.30
CA VAL A 29 3.91 -12.69 -3.96
C VAL A 29 4.42 -12.80 -2.54
N TYR A 30 5.39 -11.97 -2.14
CA TYR A 30 5.94 -11.98 -0.79
C TYR A 30 4.86 -11.63 0.25
N ASN A 31 4.06 -10.59 -0.01
CA ASN A 31 2.99 -10.17 0.89
C ASN A 31 1.94 -11.28 1.05
N THR A 32 1.56 -11.95 -0.04
CA THR A 32 0.60 -13.07 -0.01
C THR A 32 1.12 -14.25 0.78
N ARG A 33 2.40 -14.63 0.60
CA ARG A 33 3.00 -15.75 1.37
C ARG A 33 3.12 -15.41 2.85
N ASN A 34 3.53 -14.18 3.16
CA ASN A 34 3.63 -13.70 4.54
C ASN A 34 2.27 -13.71 5.25
N ASP A 35 1.21 -13.31 4.55
CA ASP A 35 -0.15 -13.36 5.10
C ASP A 35 -0.60 -14.80 5.36
N LYS A 36 -0.39 -15.72 4.42
CA LYS A 36 -0.74 -17.15 4.61
C LYS A 36 -0.03 -17.75 5.83
N ASN A 37 1.28 -17.54 5.95
CA ASN A 37 2.07 -18.04 7.08
C ASN A 37 1.56 -17.49 8.43
N LYS A 38 1.14 -16.21 8.48
CA LYS A 38 0.57 -15.63 9.70
C LYS A 38 -0.75 -16.28 10.08
N TYR A 39 -1.65 -16.50 9.12
CA TYR A 39 -2.94 -17.15 9.40
C TYR A 39 -2.77 -18.60 9.82
N ASP A 40 -1.87 -19.35 9.18
CA ASP A 40 -1.59 -20.73 9.55
C ASP A 40 -1.05 -20.83 10.98
N ALA A 41 -0.16 -19.92 11.38
CA ALA A 41 0.32 -19.85 12.76
C ALA A 41 -0.79 -19.57 13.78
N ILE A 42 -1.77 -18.70 13.45
CA ILE A 42 -2.95 -18.47 14.31
C ILE A 42 -3.77 -19.75 14.44
N VAL A 43 -4.03 -20.44 13.33
CA VAL A 43 -4.82 -21.68 13.33
C VAL A 43 -4.12 -22.77 14.13
N GLU A 44 -2.80 -22.83 14.10
CA GLU A 44 -2.02 -23.80 14.87
C GLU A 44 -1.96 -23.45 16.37
N VAL A 45 -1.75 -22.18 16.72
CA VAL A 45 -1.74 -21.72 18.12
C VAL A 45 -3.14 -21.83 18.74
N SER A 46 -4.20 -21.45 18.02
CA SER A 46 -5.60 -21.53 18.49
C SER A 46 -6.08 -22.96 18.74
N LYS A 47 -5.50 -23.97 18.08
CA LYS A 47 -5.78 -25.39 18.37
C LYS A 47 -5.11 -25.87 19.65
N ASN A 48 -4.04 -25.21 20.11
CA ASN A 48 -3.26 -25.60 21.28
C ASN A 48 -3.66 -24.83 22.56
N ILE A 49 -4.29 -23.66 22.43
CA ILE A 49 -4.78 -22.86 23.55
C ILE A 49 -6.21 -23.30 23.93
N LYS A 50 -6.46 -23.50 25.22
CA LYS A 50 -7.76 -23.95 25.76
C LYS A 50 -8.63 -22.80 26.26
N ASP A 51 -8.06 -21.61 26.45
CA ASP A 51 -8.75 -20.44 26.98
C ASP A 51 -9.20 -19.49 25.84
N PRO A 52 -10.50 -19.21 25.69
CA PRO A 52 -11.01 -18.33 24.64
C PRO A 52 -10.52 -16.88 24.73
N GLU A 53 -10.07 -16.40 25.89
CA GLU A 53 -9.54 -15.03 26.04
C GLU A 53 -8.16 -14.85 25.37
N GLU A 54 -7.23 -15.78 25.58
CA GLU A 54 -5.90 -15.73 24.95
C GLU A 54 -5.97 -15.83 23.41
N ILE A 55 -6.94 -16.59 22.89
CA ILE A 55 -7.20 -16.68 21.44
C ILE A 55 -7.73 -15.34 20.91
N ARG A 56 -8.61 -14.67 21.65
CA ARG A 56 -9.09 -13.32 21.30
C ARG A 56 -7.95 -12.32 21.25
N ASP A 57 -7.08 -12.30 22.25
CA ASP A 57 -5.95 -11.36 22.30
C ASP A 57 -4.92 -11.59 21.19
N LEU A 58 -4.67 -12.85 20.82
CA LEU A 58 -3.83 -13.21 19.67
C LEU A 58 -4.45 -12.77 18.33
N ILE A 59 -5.76 -13.00 18.15
CA ILE A 59 -6.47 -12.55 16.93
C ILE A 59 -6.50 -11.02 16.87
N GLU A 60 -6.70 -10.34 18.00
CA GLU A 60 -6.81 -8.89 18.10
C GLU A 60 -5.47 -8.19 17.85
N SER A 61 -4.37 -8.67 18.44
CA SER A 61 -3.02 -8.14 18.21
C SER A 61 -2.56 -8.26 16.74
N LEU A 62 -3.06 -9.26 16.02
CA LEU A 62 -2.79 -9.45 14.59
C LEU A 62 -3.73 -8.67 13.69
N LYS A 63 -5.00 -8.50 14.09
CA LYS A 63 -5.98 -7.66 13.39
C LYS A 63 -5.57 -6.19 13.43
N ASP A 64 -5.11 -5.70 14.58
CA ASP A 64 -4.70 -4.30 14.78
C ASP A 64 -3.53 -3.89 13.87
N LYS A 65 -2.66 -4.85 13.53
CA LYS A 65 -1.54 -4.62 12.61
C LYS A 65 -2.00 -4.50 11.15
N LYS A 66 -3.20 -4.98 10.80
CA LYS A 66 -3.77 -4.91 9.44
C LYS A 66 -4.79 -3.80 9.25
N THR A 67 -5.42 -3.30 10.31
CA THR A 67 -6.25 -2.09 10.26
C THR A 67 -5.34 -0.89 10.03
N LYS A 68 -5.03 -0.65 8.74
CA LYS A 68 -4.41 0.61 8.31
C LYS A 68 -5.24 1.75 8.90
N SER A 69 -4.67 2.47 9.85
CA SER A 69 -5.35 3.58 10.50
C SER A 69 -5.80 4.58 9.43
N SER A 70 -6.97 5.18 9.60
CA SER A 70 -7.43 6.28 8.72
C SER A 70 -6.40 7.42 8.64
N LEU A 71 -5.56 7.54 9.67
CA LEU A 71 -4.41 8.42 9.74
C LEU A 71 -3.32 8.08 8.70
N ASP A 72 -3.13 6.79 8.38
CA ASP A 72 -2.22 6.32 7.34
C ASP A 72 -2.74 6.60 5.94
N LEU A 73 -4.06 6.54 5.71
CA LEU A 73 -4.66 6.92 4.43
C LEU A 73 -4.43 8.41 4.14
N ARG A 74 -4.58 9.27 5.16
CA ARG A 74 -4.32 10.71 5.03
C ARG A 74 -2.84 11.02 4.79
N ARG A 75 -1.93 10.36 5.52
CA ARG A 75 -0.48 10.49 5.30
C ARG A 75 -0.07 9.99 3.92
N SER A 76 -0.57 8.83 3.51
CA SER A 76 -0.33 8.26 2.19
C SER A 76 -0.86 9.18 1.09
N GLY A 77 -2.04 9.79 1.25
CA GLY A 77 -2.58 10.72 0.28
C GLY A 77 -1.71 11.95 0.07
N ILE A 78 -1.21 12.55 1.15
CA ILE A 78 -0.26 13.69 1.08
C ILE A 78 1.01 13.27 0.33
N VAL A 79 1.60 12.13 0.67
CA VAL A 79 2.81 11.62 -0.02
C VAL A 79 2.54 11.44 -1.51
N THR A 80 1.41 10.84 -1.89
CA THR A 80 1.04 10.65 -3.31
C THR A 80 0.84 11.97 -4.04
N ILE A 81 0.27 13.00 -3.39
CA ILE A 81 0.14 14.35 -3.98
C ILE A 81 1.53 14.94 -4.26
N PHE A 82 2.45 14.88 -3.30
CA PHE A 82 3.82 15.39 -3.49
C PHE A 82 4.58 14.63 -4.58
N VAL A 83 4.39 13.31 -4.67
CA VAL A 83 4.95 12.50 -5.77
C VAL A 83 4.37 12.94 -7.11
N GLY A 84 3.06 13.17 -7.20
CA GLY A 84 2.40 13.65 -8.42
C GLY A 84 2.91 15.02 -8.86
N ILE A 85 3.03 15.97 -7.92
CA ILE A 85 3.60 17.31 -8.19
C ILE A 85 5.08 17.20 -8.60
N GLY A 86 5.86 16.34 -7.95
CA GLY A 86 7.24 16.09 -8.32
C GLY A 86 7.37 15.56 -9.75
N LEU A 87 6.52 14.61 -10.12
CA LEU A 87 6.49 14.03 -11.47
C LEU A 87 6.00 15.02 -12.52
N PHE A 88 5.03 15.88 -12.16
CA PHE A 88 4.56 16.99 -12.98
C PHE A 88 5.68 18.00 -13.27
N CYS A 89 6.39 18.45 -12.22
CA CYS A 89 7.53 19.35 -12.36
C CYS A 89 8.68 18.71 -13.15
N LEU A 90 8.91 17.41 -12.98
CA LEU A 90 9.91 16.66 -13.74
C LEU A 90 9.54 16.56 -15.23
N GLY A 91 8.25 16.38 -15.55
CA GLY A 91 7.75 16.43 -16.92
C GLY A 91 7.93 17.81 -17.57
N TYR A 92 7.60 18.88 -16.84
CA TYR A 92 7.67 20.26 -17.34
C TYR A 92 9.10 20.81 -17.45
N TYR A 93 9.93 20.64 -16.41
CA TYR A 93 11.28 21.23 -16.35
C TYR A 93 12.41 20.27 -16.76
N GLY A 94 12.19 18.96 -16.67
CA GLY A 94 13.25 17.97 -16.86
C GLY A 94 13.27 17.36 -18.25
N LEU A 95 12.25 16.56 -18.58
CA LEU A 95 12.24 15.71 -19.77
C LEU A 95 11.52 16.31 -20.99
N GLY A 96 10.82 17.45 -20.82
CA GLY A 96 10.10 18.13 -21.91
C GLY A 96 9.05 17.26 -22.60
N SER A 97 8.49 16.28 -21.88
CA SER A 97 7.52 15.33 -22.42
C SER A 97 6.15 15.55 -21.80
N ASP A 98 5.19 15.92 -22.65
CA ASP A 98 3.79 16.17 -22.28
C ASP A 98 3.13 14.94 -21.63
N VAL A 99 3.61 13.73 -21.98
CA VAL A 99 3.11 12.46 -21.43
C VAL A 99 3.43 12.37 -19.94
N ILE A 100 4.65 12.70 -19.53
CA ILE A 100 5.09 12.61 -18.12
C ILE A 100 4.39 13.67 -17.26
N TYR A 101 4.19 14.86 -17.83
CA TYR A 101 3.40 15.93 -17.24
C TYR A 101 1.98 15.47 -16.91
N GLY A 102 1.29 14.84 -17.87
CA GLY A 102 -0.07 14.31 -17.68
C GLY A 102 -0.14 13.20 -16.63
N VAL A 103 0.86 12.30 -16.60
CA VAL A 103 0.94 11.23 -15.59
C VAL A 103 1.14 11.82 -14.19
N GLY A 104 1.96 12.86 -14.03
CA GLY A 104 2.15 13.53 -12.74
C GLY A 104 0.86 14.15 -12.19
N LEU A 105 0.09 14.81 -13.07
CA LEU A 105 -1.21 15.38 -12.72
C LEU A 105 -2.20 14.29 -12.28
N LEU A 106 -2.25 13.16 -13.00
CA LEU A 106 -3.09 12.02 -12.65
C LEU A 106 -2.74 11.46 -11.26
N VAL A 107 -1.46 11.27 -10.97
CA VAL A 107 -1.00 10.80 -9.65
C VAL A 107 -1.38 11.78 -8.54
N ALA A 108 -1.28 13.09 -8.79
CA ALA A 108 -1.69 14.11 -7.83
C ALA A 108 -3.20 14.01 -7.51
N PHE A 109 -4.05 13.80 -8.53
CA PHE A 109 -5.49 13.60 -8.33
C PHE A 109 -5.81 12.34 -7.52
N ILE A 110 -5.08 11.23 -7.73
CA ILE A 110 -5.21 10.02 -6.91
C ILE A 110 -4.91 10.35 -5.44
N GLY A 111 -3.85 11.11 -5.19
CA GLY A 111 -3.48 11.52 -3.83
C GLY A 111 -4.55 12.39 -3.15
N VAL A 112 -5.21 13.29 -3.89
CA VAL A 112 -6.36 14.06 -3.37
C VAL A 112 -7.51 13.13 -2.98
N GLY A 113 -7.82 12.14 -3.81
CA GLY A 113 -8.82 11.11 -3.50
C GLY A 113 -8.49 10.32 -2.22
N GLN A 114 -7.22 9.92 -2.04
CA GLN A 114 -6.76 9.24 -0.82
C GLN A 114 -6.87 10.13 0.42
N MET A 115 -6.56 11.42 0.28
CA MET A 115 -6.68 12.39 1.39
C MET A 115 -8.14 12.54 1.83
N ILE A 116 -9.07 12.67 0.88
CA ILE A 116 -10.51 12.77 1.16
C ILE A 116 -11.03 11.47 1.81
N ALA A 117 -10.62 10.31 1.31
CA ALA A 117 -10.99 9.02 1.88
C ALA A 117 -10.53 8.87 3.35
N GLY A 118 -9.33 9.38 3.68
CA GLY A 118 -8.82 9.40 5.05
C GLY A 118 -9.62 10.30 6.01
N TYR A 119 -10.35 11.29 5.50
CA TYR A 119 -11.27 12.12 6.29
C TYR A 119 -12.67 11.52 6.42
N ILE A 120 -13.19 10.86 5.36
CA ILE A 120 -14.54 10.29 5.33
C ILE A 120 -14.65 9.03 6.21
N TYR A 121 -13.57 8.25 6.35
CA TYR A 121 -13.54 7.07 7.20
C TYR A 121 -12.68 7.32 8.45
N PRO A 122 -13.14 8.11 9.43
CA PRO A 122 -12.39 8.34 10.66
C PRO A 122 -12.41 7.08 11.54
N ASN A 123 -11.25 6.49 11.82
CA ASN A 123 -11.13 5.32 12.71
C ASN A 123 -11.08 5.67 14.21
N GLN A 124 -11.36 6.92 14.57
CA GLN A 124 -11.32 7.38 15.97
C GLN A 124 -12.25 6.56 16.88
N SER A 125 -13.34 6.04 16.31
CA SER A 125 -14.29 5.19 17.03
C SER A 125 -13.66 3.89 17.51
N GLU A 126 -12.80 3.24 16.71
CA GLU A 126 -12.16 1.97 17.11
C GLU A 126 -11.08 2.18 18.17
N GLU A 127 -10.27 3.24 18.07
CA GLU A 127 -9.26 3.57 19.09
C GLU A 127 -9.89 3.89 20.45
N ILE A 128 -11.00 4.64 20.45
CA ILE A 128 -11.74 4.94 21.68
C ILE A 128 -12.38 3.68 22.26
N ASN A 129 -13.01 2.84 21.43
CA ASN A 129 -13.61 1.59 21.92
C ASN A 129 -12.56 0.66 22.53
N LYS A 130 -11.38 0.55 21.92
CA LYS A 130 -10.27 -0.21 22.49
C LYS A 130 -9.75 0.37 23.79
N ALA A 131 -9.65 1.69 23.89
CA ALA A 131 -9.26 2.33 25.14
C ALA A 131 -10.27 1.99 26.25
N VAL A 132 -11.57 2.08 25.97
CA VAL A 132 -12.65 1.75 26.91
C VAL A 132 -12.63 0.27 27.29
N GLU A 133 -12.51 -0.66 26.34
CA GLU A 133 -12.47 -2.10 26.64
C GLU A 133 -11.26 -2.47 27.51
N ASN A 134 -10.11 -1.82 27.30
CA ASN A 134 -8.93 -1.98 28.18
C ASN A 134 -9.12 -1.37 29.57
N PHE A 135 -9.97 -0.35 29.71
CA PHE A 135 -10.36 0.18 31.03
C PHE A 135 -11.37 -0.73 31.73
N GLU A 136 -12.28 -1.39 31.01
CA GLU A 136 -13.29 -2.31 31.59
C GLU A 136 -12.70 -3.66 32.03
N LYS A 137 -11.63 -4.13 31.38
CA LYS A 137 -10.93 -5.36 31.75
C LYS A 137 -9.97 -5.21 32.95
N LYS A 138 -9.78 -3.99 33.47
CA LYS A 138 -8.86 -3.66 34.57
C LYS A 138 -9.60 -3.42 35.88
#